data_AF-A0A2V7CA32-F1
#
_entry.id   AF-A0A2V7CA32-F1
#
_cell.length_a   1.000
_cell.length_b   1.000
_cell.length_c   1.000
_cell.angle_alpha   90.00
_cell.angle_beta   90.00
_cell.angle_gamma   90.00
#
_symmetry.space_group_name_H-M   'P 1'
#
loop_
_entity.id
_entity.type
_entity.pdbx_description
1 polymer ?
#
loop_
_entity_poly.entity_id
_entity_poly.type
_entity_poly.pdbx_seq_one_letter_code
_entity_poly.pdbx_strand_id
1 'polypeptide(L)'
;MKRIVICADGTGNTTIKGRGTNVFKLYEAVDQVGHRITPGLTPQVALYHDGVGTESVKWLRLLTGATGWGLSRNVKQLYGELARVYAPGDRIFLFGFSRGAFTVRTLAGLINACGILDLSKYATNAAFDAGVDAAYGEYRKQYNSWLTSLFHRTRKLDAARIAELRRQFSVRVPEFEDDAHGRLIEFMGVWDTVDAVGLPVRAAEFVNRVIYNFKFPDRTLSTSVAHACHALALDEERESFAPVLWNESLTPDPGRIEQVWFAGVHSNVGGGYPRQGMSLVALDWIMVKAEAAPHNLRFIGDERQRYRYHADVDDKMYDSRAGLGVFYRWLPRNVHRRCAENGVRPKVHRSVFERIARNTEGYAPGSIPPDPEVISLSQPSTVTEAIRALVRSQHGASGPLIEREAQTERVGRWSYWLFVWGFVVTAFLTLHGFVAAAQTDAVTWRDVVRNIADTVLSSRWIGLALRTLWRHPWLVAWLALTLALALSVDARLDRRYSEFWHRDHMRLKLRKALGLG
;
A
#
# COMPACT_ATOMS: atom_id res chain seq x y z
N MET A 1 -10.42 -6.12 -30.62
CA MET A 1 -10.65 -6.14 -29.16
C MET A 1 -9.59 -7.00 -28.49
N LYS A 2 -8.89 -6.44 -27.51
CA LYS A 2 -7.90 -7.10 -26.67
C LYS A 2 -8.07 -6.73 -25.20
N ARG A 3 -7.38 -7.45 -24.32
CA ARG A 3 -7.25 -7.11 -22.90
C ARG A 3 -5.91 -6.44 -22.65
N ILE A 4 -5.92 -5.27 -22.03
CA ILE A 4 -4.73 -4.50 -21.70
C ILE A 4 -4.55 -4.58 -20.19
N VAL A 5 -3.48 -5.24 -19.75
CA VAL A 5 -3.13 -5.39 -18.34
C VAL A 5 -2.07 -4.36 -17.98
N ILE A 6 -2.33 -3.49 -17.03
CA ILE A 6 -1.38 -2.51 -16.53
C ILE A 6 -1.00 -2.88 -15.09
N CYS A 7 0.29 -3.11 -14.88
CA CYS A 7 0.87 -3.50 -13.60
C CYS A 7 1.80 -2.39 -13.10
N ALA A 8 1.45 -1.73 -12.00
CA ALA A 8 2.28 -0.69 -11.38
C ALA A 8 2.79 -1.13 -10.00
N ASP A 9 4.11 -1.25 -9.85
CA ASP A 9 4.72 -1.60 -8.58
C ASP A 9 5.00 -0.36 -7.70
N GLY A 10 5.19 -0.57 -6.40
CA GLY A 10 5.60 0.46 -5.45
C GLY A 10 7.07 0.85 -5.60
N THR A 11 7.39 2.13 -5.39
CA THR A 11 8.77 2.62 -5.45
C THR A 11 9.64 1.92 -4.38
N GLY A 12 10.83 1.45 -4.79
CA GLY A 12 11.78 0.74 -3.93
C GLY A 12 11.77 -0.79 -4.08
N ASN A 13 10.84 -1.34 -4.88
CA ASN A 13 10.66 -2.78 -5.01
C ASN A 13 11.63 -3.46 -5.99
N THR A 14 12.33 -2.70 -6.84
CA THR A 14 13.38 -3.21 -7.75
C THR A 14 14.60 -3.80 -7.02
N THR A 15 14.69 -3.60 -5.71
CA THR A 15 15.79 -4.10 -4.86
C THR A 15 15.47 -5.40 -4.10
N ILE A 16 14.32 -6.02 -4.35
CA ILE A 16 13.94 -7.27 -3.71
C ILE A 16 14.61 -8.44 -4.45
N LYS A 17 15.72 -8.93 -3.90
CA LYS A 17 16.33 -10.19 -4.34
C LYS A 17 15.36 -11.35 -4.09
N GLY A 18 14.95 -12.06 -5.15
CA GLY A 18 14.26 -13.35 -5.03
C GLY A 18 12.90 -13.52 -5.74
N ARG A 19 12.62 -12.82 -6.86
CA ARG A 19 11.38 -12.88 -7.71
C ARG A 19 10.33 -11.77 -7.53
N GLY A 20 10.69 -10.60 -6.99
CA GLY A 20 9.84 -9.40 -7.05
C GLY A 20 8.56 -9.42 -6.20
N THR A 21 7.63 -8.50 -6.48
CA THR A 21 6.34 -8.36 -5.78
C THR A 21 5.25 -9.23 -6.41
N ASN A 22 4.04 -9.21 -5.85
CA ASN A 22 2.87 -9.85 -6.47
C ASN A 22 2.47 -9.19 -7.79
N VAL A 23 2.74 -7.88 -7.95
CA VAL A 23 2.48 -7.17 -9.21
C VAL A 23 3.37 -7.71 -10.33
N PHE A 24 4.66 -7.89 -10.05
CA PHE A 24 5.61 -8.44 -11.03
C PHE A 24 5.27 -9.90 -11.38
N LYS A 25 4.96 -10.74 -10.39
CA LYS A 25 4.51 -12.12 -10.62
C LYS A 25 3.24 -12.19 -11.45
N LEU A 26 2.26 -11.34 -11.17
CA LEU A 26 1.04 -11.27 -11.96
C LEU A 26 1.36 -10.89 -13.40
N TYR A 27 2.19 -9.87 -13.61
CA TYR A 27 2.65 -9.46 -14.95
C TYR A 27 3.31 -10.62 -15.72
N GLU A 28 4.24 -11.35 -15.09
CA GLU A 28 4.90 -12.51 -15.71
C GLU A 28 3.92 -13.64 -16.03
N ALA A 29 2.88 -13.81 -15.22
CA ALA A 29 1.88 -14.84 -15.44
C ALA A 29 0.83 -14.49 -16.50
N VAL A 30 0.69 -13.24 -16.96
CA VAL A 30 -0.32 -12.90 -17.98
C VAL A 30 -0.01 -13.64 -19.28
N ASP A 31 -0.98 -14.39 -19.80
CA ASP A 31 -0.79 -15.06 -21.09
C ASP A 31 -0.93 -14.09 -22.27
N GLN A 32 0.21 -13.66 -22.80
CA GLN A 32 0.31 -12.78 -23.97
C GLN A 32 0.43 -13.54 -25.30
N VAL A 33 0.62 -14.87 -25.30
CA VAL A 33 0.96 -15.64 -26.51
C VAL A 33 -0.13 -16.63 -26.91
N GLY A 34 -0.94 -17.13 -25.98
CA GLY A 34 -1.91 -18.20 -26.25
C GLY A 34 -2.89 -17.90 -27.39
N HIS A 35 -3.24 -16.63 -27.61
CA HIS A 35 -4.07 -16.20 -28.75
C HIS A 35 -3.44 -16.44 -30.13
N ARG A 36 -2.11 -16.59 -30.21
CA ARG A 36 -1.39 -16.92 -31.45
C ARG A 36 -1.42 -18.40 -31.77
N ILE A 37 -1.68 -19.24 -30.77
CA ILE A 37 -1.65 -20.71 -30.88
C ILE A 37 -3.07 -21.26 -30.95
N THR A 38 -3.99 -20.72 -30.16
CA THR A 38 -5.39 -21.20 -30.07
C THR A 38 -6.34 -20.17 -30.70
N PRO A 39 -6.97 -20.50 -31.84
CA PRO A 39 -7.97 -19.63 -32.47
C PRO A 39 -9.13 -19.32 -31.52
N GLY A 40 -9.69 -18.11 -31.63
CA GLY A 40 -10.84 -17.67 -30.82
C GLY A 40 -10.50 -17.10 -29.44
N LEU A 41 -9.25 -17.23 -28.97
CA LEU A 41 -8.82 -16.59 -27.74
C LEU A 41 -8.61 -15.08 -27.93
N THR A 42 -9.17 -14.28 -27.00
CA THR A 42 -8.94 -12.83 -26.98
C THR A 42 -7.45 -12.54 -26.77
N PRO A 43 -6.83 -11.67 -27.60
CA PRO A 43 -5.46 -11.20 -27.38
C PRO A 43 -5.32 -10.47 -26.05
N GLN A 44 -4.16 -10.61 -25.40
CA GLN A 44 -3.82 -9.90 -24.17
C GLN A 44 -2.44 -9.26 -24.31
N VAL A 45 -2.29 -8.07 -23.78
CA VAL A 45 -1.02 -7.34 -23.70
C VAL A 45 -0.82 -6.89 -22.27
N ALA A 46 0.39 -7.01 -21.74
CA ALA A 46 0.72 -6.56 -20.40
C ALA A 46 1.76 -5.45 -20.45
N LEU A 47 1.54 -4.39 -19.67
CA LEU A 47 2.44 -3.26 -19.45
C LEU A 47 2.88 -3.28 -17.99
N TYR A 48 4.18 -3.17 -17.75
CA TYR A 48 4.75 -3.15 -16.41
C TYR A 48 5.50 -1.85 -16.14
N HIS A 49 5.21 -1.24 -15.00
CA HIS A 49 5.89 -0.05 -14.52
C HIS A 49 6.51 -0.33 -13.14
N ASP A 50 7.84 -0.21 -13.07
CA ASP A 50 8.67 -0.55 -11.91
C ASP A 50 8.64 0.49 -10.77
N GLY A 51 7.96 1.61 -11.00
CA GLY A 51 7.71 2.67 -10.01
C GLY A 51 8.92 3.57 -9.76
N VAL A 52 9.88 3.65 -10.71
CA VAL A 52 11.20 4.31 -10.58
C VAL A 52 11.26 5.67 -9.88
N GLY A 53 12.35 5.80 -9.11
CA GLY A 53 13.29 6.93 -9.18
C GLY A 53 14.72 6.38 -9.37
N THR A 54 15.49 6.98 -10.27
CA THR A 54 16.83 6.55 -10.76
C THR A 54 17.99 7.04 -9.86
N GLU A 55 17.92 6.82 -8.55
CA GLU A 55 19.01 7.22 -7.61
C GLU A 55 19.67 6.01 -6.94
N SER A 56 21.00 6.00 -6.91
CA SER A 56 21.85 4.87 -6.50
C SER A 56 21.92 4.63 -4.98
N VAL A 57 21.38 5.54 -4.15
CA VAL A 57 21.54 5.49 -2.68
C VAL A 57 20.25 5.07 -1.95
N LYS A 58 20.30 3.89 -1.32
CA LYS A 58 19.16 3.12 -0.78
C LYS A 58 18.26 3.84 0.24
N TRP A 59 18.84 4.61 1.16
CA TRP A 59 18.07 5.31 2.20
C TRP A 59 17.56 6.67 1.70
N LEU A 60 18.27 7.29 0.75
CA LEU A 60 17.78 8.47 0.04
C LEU A 60 16.52 8.12 -0.77
N ARG A 61 16.41 6.98 -1.46
CA ARG A 61 15.21 6.60 -2.25
C ARG A 61 13.89 6.60 -1.46
N LEU A 62 13.93 6.25 -0.17
CA LEU A 62 12.76 6.29 0.72
C LEU A 62 12.43 7.73 1.15
N LEU A 63 13.45 8.59 1.23
CA LEU A 63 13.36 10.01 1.59
C LEU A 63 13.05 10.94 0.38
N THR A 64 13.64 10.70 -0.80
CA THR A 64 13.54 11.49 -2.04
C THR A 64 12.34 11.05 -2.89
N GLY A 65 11.99 9.76 -2.86
CA GLY A 65 10.77 9.20 -3.44
C GLY A 65 9.48 9.61 -2.72
N ALA A 66 9.57 10.52 -1.74
CA ALA A 66 8.45 11.09 -1.00
C ALA A 66 8.01 12.48 -1.47
N THR A 67 8.59 12.97 -2.56
CA THR A 67 8.01 14.09 -3.30
C THR A 67 6.92 13.54 -4.22
N GLY A 68 5.70 14.07 -4.18
CA GLY A 68 4.59 13.62 -5.05
C GLY A 68 4.84 13.81 -6.55
N TRP A 69 5.99 14.38 -6.92
CA TRP A 69 6.50 14.52 -8.29
C TRP A 69 6.76 13.17 -8.98
N GLY A 70 7.23 12.15 -8.25
CA GLY A 70 7.42 10.81 -8.82
C GLY A 70 6.10 10.12 -9.18
N LEU A 71 5.05 10.34 -8.37
CA LEU A 71 3.73 9.77 -8.61
C LEU A 71 3.08 10.35 -9.87
N SER A 72 3.09 11.67 -10.04
CA SER A 72 2.48 12.30 -11.23
C SER A 72 3.15 11.83 -12.51
N ARG A 73 4.48 11.68 -12.51
CA ARG A 73 5.24 11.10 -13.61
C ARG A 73 4.76 9.68 -13.95
N ASN A 74 4.65 8.81 -12.94
CA ASN A 74 4.23 7.41 -13.14
C ASN A 74 2.81 7.32 -13.73
N VAL A 75 1.86 8.11 -13.21
CA VAL A 75 0.48 8.14 -13.74
C VAL A 75 0.46 8.60 -15.20
N LYS A 76 1.17 9.69 -15.51
CA LYS A 76 1.24 10.22 -16.88
C LYS A 76 1.90 9.25 -17.86
N GLN A 77 2.98 8.61 -17.44
CA GLN A 77 3.66 7.60 -18.25
C GLN A 77 2.71 6.44 -18.58
N LEU A 78 2.07 5.85 -17.57
CA LEU A 78 1.11 4.76 -17.76
C LEU A 78 -0.09 5.17 -18.63
N TYR A 79 -0.60 6.39 -18.45
CA TYR A 79 -1.69 6.93 -19.27
C TYR A 79 -1.28 7.08 -20.74
N GLY A 80 -0.07 7.60 -20.99
CA GLY A 80 0.48 7.73 -22.34
C GLY A 80 0.77 6.38 -23.00
N GLU A 81 1.31 5.41 -22.25
CA GLU A 81 1.53 4.04 -22.74
C GLU A 81 0.19 3.35 -23.08
N LEU A 82 -0.81 3.47 -22.21
CA LEU A 82 -2.17 2.98 -22.46
C LEU A 82 -2.77 3.59 -23.73
N ALA A 83 -2.70 4.91 -23.89
CA ALA A 83 -3.23 5.60 -25.06
C ALA A 83 -2.54 5.18 -26.38
N ARG A 84 -1.26 4.79 -26.33
CA ARG A 84 -0.54 4.27 -27.53
C ARG A 84 -0.97 2.87 -27.94
N VAL A 85 -1.46 2.05 -27.01
CA VAL A 85 -1.83 0.66 -27.29
C VAL A 85 -3.34 0.44 -27.41
N TYR A 86 -4.15 1.32 -26.83
CA TYR A 86 -5.60 1.17 -26.77
C TYR A 86 -6.27 1.34 -28.15
N ALA A 87 -7.23 0.46 -28.44
CA ALA A 87 -8.19 0.63 -29.51
C ALA A 87 -9.62 0.55 -28.96
N PRO A 88 -10.60 1.24 -29.57
CA PRO A 88 -11.99 1.17 -29.13
C PRO A 88 -12.50 -0.27 -28.98
N GLY A 89 -13.15 -0.54 -27.84
CA GLY A 89 -13.64 -1.86 -27.46
C GLY A 89 -12.65 -2.70 -26.65
N ASP A 90 -11.40 -2.28 -26.47
CA ASP A 90 -10.46 -2.99 -25.59
C ASP A 90 -10.86 -2.89 -24.12
N ARG A 91 -10.53 -3.94 -23.33
CA ARG A 91 -10.81 -3.99 -21.89
C ARG A 91 -9.54 -3.74 -21.09
N ILE A 92 -9.63 -2.92 -20.05
CA ILE A 92 -8.49 -2.53 -19.22
C ILE A 92 -8.52 -3.26 -17.88
N PHE A 93 -7.37 -3.80 -17.48
CA PHE A 93 -7.14 -4.45 -16.19
C PHE A 93 -6.02 -3.71 -15.47
N LEU A 94 -6.27 -3.30 -14.22
CA LEU A 94 -5.34 -2.48 -13.46
C LEU A 94 -4.87 -3.23 -12.21
N PHE A 95 -3.55 -3.36 -12.04
CA PHE A 95 -2.96 -4.00 -10.89
C PHE A 95 -1.91 -3.13 -10.23
N GLY A 96 -1.92 -3.05 -8.89
CA GLY A 96 -0.89 -2.29 -8.20
C GLY A 96 -0.72 -2.62 -6.74
N PHE A 97 0.50 -2.42 -6.22
CA PHE A 97 0.85 -2.66 -4.82
C PHE A 97 1.35 -1.37 -4.17
N SER A 98 0.92 -1.09 -2.93
CA SER A 98 1.44 0.02 -2.14
C SER A 98 1.19 1.37 -2.83
N ARG A 99 2.26 2.11 -3.16
CA ARG A 99 2.19 3.31 -4.01
C ARG A 99 1.77 3.01 -5.45
N GLY A 100 2.10 1.84 -5.98
CA GLY A 100 1.60 1.38 -7.28
C GLY A 100 0.09 1.22 -7.30
N ALA A 101 -0.51 0.78 -6.18
CA ALA A 101 -1.96 0.77 -6.01
C ALA A 101 -2.57 2.18 -6.05
N PHE A 102 -1.89 3.15 -5.41
CA PHE A 102 -2.25 4.57 -5.51
C PHE A 102 -2.18 5.05 -6.97
N THR A 103 -1.12 4.70 -7.69
CA THR A 103 -0.91 5.04 -9.11
C THR A 103 -2.07 4.55 -9.97
N VAL A 104 -2.43 3.26 -9.89
CA VAL A 104 -3.50 2.71 -10.76
C VAL A 104 -4.89 3.22 -10.38
N ARG A 105 -5.14 3.52 -9.10
CA ARG A 105 -6.37 4.19 -8.67
C ARG A 105 -6.47 5.61 -9.22
N THR A 106 -5.35 6.33 -9.26
CA THR A 106 -5.28 7.68 -9.85
C THR A 106 -5.43 7.63 -11.37
N LEU A 107 -4.81 6.64 -12.02
CA LEU A 107 -4.97 6.37 -13.44
C LEU A 107 -6.44 6.08 -13.79
N ALA A 108 -7.14 5.29 -12.98
CA ALA A 108 -8.57 5.04 -13.17
C ALA A 108 -9.45 6.30 -13.03
N GLY A 109 -9.06 7.22 -12.15
CA GLY A 109 -9.70 8.54 -12.06
C GLY A 109 -9.45 9.40 -13.28
N LEU A 110 -8.21 9.41 -13.80
CA LEU A 110 -7.83 10.12 -15.02
C LEU A 110 -8.56 9.56 -16.25
N ILE A 111 -8.63 8.24 -16.40
CA ILE A 111 -9.38 7.57 -17.47
C ILE A 111 -10.86 7.93 -17.39
N ASN A 112 -11.45 7.95 -16.19
CA ASN A 112 -12.84 8.36 -16.02
C ASN A 112 -13.05 9.83 -16.42
N ALA A 113 -12.14 10.73 -16.05
CA ALA A 113 -12.29 12.16 -16.33
C ALA A 113 -12.04 12.53 -17.79
N CYS A 114 -10.97 12.00 -18.39
CA CYS A 114 -10.46 12.43 -19.71
C CYS A 114 -10.63 11.38 -20.81
N GLY A 115 -11.07 10.16 -20.48
CA GLY A 115 -11.14 9.05 -21.41
C GLY A 115 -9.76 8.46 -21.73
N ILE A 116 -9.54 8.04 -22.98
CA ILE A 116 -8.25 7.53 -23.47
C ILE A 116 -7.75 8.47 -24.56
N LEU A 117 -6.59 9.10 -24.34
CA LEU A 117 -6.06 10.14 -25.22
C LEU A 117 -5.98 9.68 -26.69
N ASP A 118 -6.53 10.48 -27.60
CA ASP A 118 -6.52 10.21 -29.03
C ASP A 118 -5.18 10.55 -29.67
N LEU A 119 -4.40 9.50 -29.95
CA LEU A 119 -3.08 9.61 -30.57
C LEU A 119 -3.13 10.34 -31.93
N SER A 120 -4.23 10.24 -32.68
CA SER A 120 -4.34 10.84 -34.01
C SER A 120 -4.40 12.37 -33.99
N LYS A 121 -4.69 12.98 -32.84
CA LYS A 121 -4.71 14.44 -32.64
C LYS A 121 -3.32 15.06 -32.53
N TYR A 122 -2.25 14.25 -32.48
CA TYR A 122 -0.89 14.71 -32.20
C TYR A 122 0.08 14.30 -33.30
N ALA A 123 0.70 15.30 -33.95
CA ALA A 123 1.64 15.06 -35.04
C ALA A 123 3.03 14.55 -34.59
N THR A 124 3.41 14.78 -33.32
CA THR A 124 4.72 14.40 -32.78
C THR A 124 4.59 13.81 -31.39
N ASN A 125 5.59 13.00 -30.99
CA ASN A 125 5.66 12.45 -29.63
C ASN A 125 5.68 13.56 -28.56
N ALA A 126 6.38 14.66 -28.81
CA ALA A 126 6.42 15.80 -27.89
C ALA A 126 5.04 16.46 -27.73
N ALA A 127 4.28 16.61 -28.83
CA ALA A 127 2.92 17.13 -28.77
C ALA A 127 1.97 16.18 -28.04
N PHE A 128 2.14 14.87 -28.24
CA PHE A 128 1.38 13.85 -27.51
C PHE A 128 1.67 13.89 -26.00
N ASP A 129 2.94 13.95 -25.62
CA ASP A 129 3.34 14.03 -24.20
C ASP A 129 2.82 15.33 -23.55
N ALA A 130 2.79 16.45 -24.29
CA ALA A 130 2.14 17.68 -23.84
C ALA A 130 0.61 17.51 -23.71
N GLY A 131 -0.02 16.71 -24.57
CA GLY A 131 -1.43 16.32 -24.46
C GLY A 131 -1.73 15.50 -23.21
N VAL A 132 -0.85 14.56 -22.87
CA VAL A 132 -0.90 13.79 -21.61
C VAL A 132 -0.78 14.73 -20.41
N ASP A 133 0.16 15.67 -20.45
CA ASP A 133 0.34 16.68 -19.40
C ASP A 133 -0.91 17.57 -19.24
N ALA A 134 -1.53 17.99 -20.34
CA ALA A 134 -2.74 18.78 -20.34
C ALA A 134 -3.94 18.00 -19.75
N ALA A 135 -4.16 16.76 -20.18
CA ALA A 135 -5.23 15.91 -19.66
C ALA A 135 -5.06 15.66 -18.15
N TYR A 136 -3.84 15.33 -17.72
CA TYR A 136 -3.53 15.18 -16.30
C TYR A 136 -3.73 16.48 -15.54
N GLY A 137 -3.32 17.62 -16.10
CA GLY A 137 -3.54 18.95 -15.54
C GLY A 137 -5.03 19.24 -15.30
N GLU A 138 -5.88 18.99 -16.29
CA GLU A 138 -7.34 19.14 -16.18
C GLU A 138 -7.94 18.22 -15.10
N TYR A 139 -7.58 16.94 -15.12
CA TYR A 139 -7.98 15.99 -14.08
C TYR A 139 -7.56 16.45 -12.68
N ARG A 140 -6.39 17.09 -12.56
CA ARG A 140 -5.87 17.54 -11.27
C ARG A 140 -6.50 18.82 -10.73
N LYS A 141 -7.19 19.63 -11.56
CA LYS A 141 -7.89 20.85 -11.11
C LYS A 141 -8.99 20.60 -10.09
N GLN A 142 -9.51 19.36 -10.01
CA GLN A 142 -10.49 18.99 -8.97
C GLN A 142 -9.85 18.81 -7.57
N TYR A 143 -8.51 18.88 -7.48
CA TYR A 143 -7.75 18.65 -6.26
C TYR A 143 -6.92 19.90 -5.89
N ASN A 144 -7.44 20.74 -4.99
CA ASN A 144 -6.73 21.92 -4.51
C ASN A 144 -5.83 21.57 -3.30
N SER A 145 -4.64 22.18 -3.23
CA SER A 145 -3.86 22.33 -2.00
C SER A 145 -4.50 23.35 -1.05
N TRP A 146 -4.09 23.36 0.22
CA TRP A 146 -4.56 24.39 1.16
C TRP A 146 -4.28 25.82 0.62
N LEU A 147 -3.07 26.06 0.07
CA LEU A 147 -2.73 27.36 -0.54
C LEU A 147 -3.65 27.73 -1.70
N THR A 148 -3.98 26.80 -2.59
CA THR A 148 -4.87 27.08 -3.73
C THR A 148 -6.34 27.18 -3.31
N SER A 149 -6.74 26.53 -2.22
CA SER A 149 -8.10 26.65 -1.65
C SER A 149 -8.41 28.03 -1.06
N LEU A 150 -7.38 28.80 -0.69
CA LEU A 150 -7.53 30.18 -0.21
C LEU A 150 -7.90 31.16 -1.32
N PHE A 151 -7.56 30.85 -2.58
CA PHE A 151 -7.80 31.72 -3.73
C PHE A 151 -8.82 31.16 -4.73
N HIS A 152 -9.18 29.87 -4.64
CA HIS A 152 -10.11 29.21 -5.55
C HIS A 152 -11.07 28.26 -4.82
N ARG A 153 -12.37 28.40 -5.12
CA ARG A 153 -13.41 27.42 -4.73
C ARG A 153 -13.21 26.14 -5.53
N THR A 154 -13.03 25.01 -4.86
CA THR A 154 -12.96 23.68 -5.48
C THR A 154 -14.24 23.39 -6.24
N ARG A 155 -14.10 22.97 -7.51
CA ARG A 155 -15.21 22.44 -8.31
C ARG A 155 -14.88 21.00 -8.64
N LYS A 156 -15.59 20.04 -8.02
CA LYS A 156 -15.51 18.63 -8.46
C LYS A 156 -15.89 18.57 -9.94
N LEU A 157 -15.27 17.66 -10.70
CA LEU A 157 -15.66 17.44 -12.09
C LEU A 157 -17.09 16.89 -12.09
N ASP A 158 -18.03 17.67 -12.62
CA ASP A 158 -19.39 17.23 -12.86
C ASP A 158 -19.49 16.45 -14.19
N ALA A 159 -20.64 15.81 -14.42
CA ALA A 159 -20.86 15.02 -15.63
C ALA A 159 -20.66 15.84 -16.91
N ALA A 160 -21.08 17.11 -16.91
CA ALA A 160 -20.93 18.01 -18.05
C ALA A 160 -19.45 18.30 -18.37
N ARG A 161 -18.64 18.58 -17.35
CA ARG A 161 -17.20 18.80 -17.52
C ARG A 161 -16.48 17.52 -17.93
N ILE A 162 -16.85 16.36 -17.38
CA ILE A 162 -16.29 15.07 -17.80
C ILE A 162 -16.61 14.80 -19.28
N ALA A 163 -17.86 15.01 -19.71
CA ALA A 163 -18.23 14.85 -21.11
C ALA A 163 -17.43 15.78 -22.04
N GLU A 164 -17.21 17.03 -21.63
CA GLU A 164 -16.36 17.99 -22.37
C GLU A 164 -14.90 17.53 -22.46
N LEU A 165 -14.30 17.12 -21.35
CA LEU A 165 -12.93 16.61 -21.32
C LEU A 165 -12.77 15.37 -22.20
N ARG A 166 -13.75 14.44 -22.18
CA ARG A 166 -13.74 13.27 -23.05
C ARG A 166 -13.84 13.64 -24.52
N ARG A 167 -14.68 14.61 -24.92
CA ARG A 167 -14.71 15.12 -26.31
C ARG A 167 -13.36 15.72 -26.72
N GLN A 168 -12.75 16.49 -25.82
CA GLN A 168 -11.48 17.16 -26.06
C GLN A 168 -10.33 16.16 -26.24
N PHE A 169 -10.15 15.26 -25.27
CA PHE A 169 -8.95 14.41 -25.19
C PHE A 169 -9.15 13.01 -25.75
N SER A 170 -10.31 12.40 -25.54
CA SER A 170 -10.49 10.96 -25.74
C SER A 170 -10.69 10.59 -27.21
N VAL A 171 -10.30 9.36 -27.55
CA VAL A 171 -10.92 8.62 -28.66
C VAL A 171 -12.39 8.35 -28.34
N ARG A 172 -13.21 8.03 -29.35
CA ARG A 172 -14.58 7.54 -29.12
C ARG A 172 -14.52 6.20 -28.39
N VAL A 173 -15.12 6.15 -27.20
CA VAL A 173 -15.20 4.96 -26.35
C VAL A 173 -16.68 4.64 -26.15
N PRO A 174 -17.17 3.49 -26.65
CA PRO A 174 -18.59 3.12 -26.54
C PRO A 174 -19.09 3.10 -25.09
N GLU A 175 -18.25 2.69 -24.14
CA GLU A 175 -18.58 2.63 -22.71
C GLU A 175 -18.84 4.00 -22.08
N PHE A 176 -18.49 5.10 -22.76
CA PHE A 176 -18.69 6.47 -22.29
C PHE A 176 -19.79 7.21 -23.07
N GLU A 177 -20.46 6.56 -24.01
CA GLU A 177 -21.63 7.12 -24.71
C GLU A 177 -22.87 7.07 -23.81
N ASP A 178 -23.87 7.92 -24.12
CA ASP A 178 -25.13 7.97 -23.38
C ASP A 178 -25.76 6.57 -23.34
N ASP A 179 -26.32 6.18 -22.17
CA ASP A 179 -26.84 4.85 -21.83
C ASP A 179 -25.82 3.74 -21.47
N ALA A 180 -24.52 3.94 -21.71
CA ALA A 180 -23.50 3.00 -21.24
C ALA A 180 -23.18 3.22 -19.76
N HIS A 181 -23.08 2.15 -18.96
CA HIS A 181 -22.80 2.24 -17.51
C HIS A 181 -21.39 2.80 -17.16
N GLY A 182 -20.64 3.34 -18.13
CA GLY A 182 -19.38 4.06 -17.87
C GLY A 182 -18.17 3.18 -17.63
N ARG A 183 -18.27 1.85 -17.73
CA ARG A 183 -17.31 0.86 -17.20
C ARG A 183 -16.26 0.42 -18.23
N LEU A 184 -15.28 1.27 -18.50
CA LEU A 184 -14.17 0.94 -19.39
C LEU A 184 -13.13 -0.02 -18.77
N ILE A 185 -12.89 0.12 -17.46
CA ILE A 185 -11.92 -0.70 -16.71
C ILE A 185 -12.67 -1.92 -16.18
N GLU A 186 -12.31 -3.09 -16.68
CA GLU A 186 -12.97 -4.37 -16.36
C GLU A 186 -12.67 -4.80 -14.92
N PHE A 187 -11.42 -4.70 -14.50
CA PHE A 187 -10.99 -5.19 -13.19
C PHE A 187 -9.85 -4.36 -12.61
N MET A 188 -9.90 -4.12 -11.29
CA MET A 188 -8.80 -3.52 -10.54
C MET A 188 -8.40 -4.40 -9.35
N GLY A 189 -7.19 -4.93 -9.36
CA GLY A 189 -6.63 -5.70 -8.24
C GLY A 189 -5.52 -4.94 -7.53
N VAL A 190 -5.71 -4.55 -6.28
CA VAL A 190 -4.71 -3.81 -5.52
C VAL A 190 -4.29 -4.51 -4.23
N TRP A 191 -3.00 -4.42 -3.91
CA TRP A 191 -2.46 -4.85 -2.62
C TRP A 191 -2.11 -3.64 -1.78
N ASP A 192 -2.69 -3.59 -0.58
CA ASP A 192 -2.36 -2.71 0.53
C ASP A 192 -2.03 -1.26 0.13
N THR A 193 -2.99 -0.58 -0.54
CA THR A 193 -2.83 0.83 -0.96
C THR A 193 -2.43 1.70 0.23
N VAL A 194 -1.31 2.41 0.12
CA VAL A 194 -0.85 3.42 1.08
C VAL A 194 -0.85 4.79 0.41
N ASP A 195 -0.91 5.84 1.23
CA ASP A 195 -0.85 7.23 0.73
C ASP A 195 0.52 7.50 0.05
N ALA A 196 0.54 8.46 -0.88
CA ALA A 196 1.70 8.74 -1.73
C ALA A 196 2.94 9.24 -0.95
N VAL A 197 2.75 9.69 0.30
CA VAL A 197 3.79 10.30 1.14
C VAL A 197 3.89 9.55 2.46
N GLY A 198 4.91 8.66 2.56
CA GLY A 198 5.13 7.77 3.70
C GLY A 198 6.42 8.06 4.48
N LEU A 199 6.83 9.34 4.59
CA LEU A 199 8.06 9.67 5.33
C LEU A 199 7.89 9.47 6.84
N PRO A 200 8.95 9.06 7.55
CA PRO A 200 8.92 8.85 8.99
C PRO A 200 8.75 10.14 9.82
N VAL A 201 8.68 11.33 9.19
CA VAL A 201 8.68 12.64 9.88
C VAL A 201 7.48 13.49 9.45
N ARG A 202 6.81 14.14 10.42
CA ARG A 202 5.67 15.07 10.22
C ARG A 202 5.94 16.21 9.23
N ALA A 203 7.20 16.57 8.98
CA ALA A 203 7.60 17.60 8.02
C ALA A 203 7.12 17.30 6.58
N ALA A 204 7.03 16.02 6.22
CA ALA A 204 6.51 15.60 4.93
C ALA A 204 4.99 15.80 4.78
N GLU A 205 4.25 15.56 5.85
CA GLU A 205 2.80 15.80 5.89
C GLU A 205 2.50 17.29 5.79
N PHE A 206 3.35 18.15 6.38
CA PHE A 206 3.25 19.60 6.25
C PHE A 206 3.47 20.04 4.80
N VAL A 207 4.56 19.61 4.14
CA VAL A 207 4.85 19.94 2.74
C VAL A 207 3.74 19.44 1.80
N ASN A 208 3.22 18.23 2.00
CA ASN A 208 2.11 17.69 1.21
C ASN A 208 0.84 18.54 1.43
N ARG A 209 0.40 18.74 2.69
CA ARG A 209 -0.82 19.50 3.00
C ARG A 209 -0.78 20.95 2.50
N VAL A 210 0.39 21.59 2.57
CA VAL A 210 0.57 23.00 2.24
C VAL A 210 0.83 23.20 0.74
N ILE A 211 1.68 22.38 0.12
CA ILE A 211 2.20 22.62 -1.24
C ILE A 211 1.53 21.72 -2.30
N TYR A 212 1.24 20.44 -2.00
CA TYR A 212 0.76 19.48 -3.01
C TYR A 212 -0.37 18.57 -2.50
N ASN A 213 -1.61 18.65 -3.01
CA ASN A 213 -2.66 17.73 -2.56
C ASN A 213 -2.69 16.42 -3.36
N PHE A 214 -1.75 15.51 -3.11
CA PHE A 214 -1.75 14.17 -3.72
C PHE A 214 -2.62 13.15 -2.96
N LYS A 215 -3.43 13.57 -1.98
CA LYS A 215 -4.33 12.65 -1.28
C LYS A 215 -5.60 12.43 -2.09
N PHE A 216 -6.17 11.22 -2.04
CA PHE A 216 -7.53 10.97 -2.52
C PHE A 216 -8.50 11.80 -1.65
N PRO A 217 -9.16 12.83 -2.20
CA PRO A 217 -10.12 13.62 -1.42
C PRO A 217 -11.42 12.87 -1.21
N ASP A 218 -11.83 12.08 -2.21
CA ASP A 218 -12.86 11.06 -2.10
C ASP A 218 -12.24 9.67 -2.21
N ARG A 219 -12.48 8.85 -1.18
CA ARG A 219 -12.07 7.44 -1.16
C ARG A 219 -13.04 6.56 -1.97
N THR A 220 -13.67 7.10 -3.00
CA THR A 220 -14.66 6.39 -3.81
C THR A 220 -13.99 5.58 -4.92
N LEU A 221 -14.58 4.45 -5.30
CA LEU A 221 -14.14 3.75 -6.51
C LEU A 221 -14.57 4.54 -7.74
N SER A 222 -13.67 4.68 -8.73
CA SER A 222 -13.99 5.30 -10.00
C SER A 222 -15.17 4.59 -10.66
N THR A 223 -16.12 5.36 -11.19
CA THR A 223 -17.29 4.85 -11.92
C THR A 223 -16.90 4.04 -13.14
N SER A 224 -15.68 4.25 -13.67
CA SER A 224 -15.16 3.48 -14.80
C SER A 224 -14.69 2.08 -14.48
N VAL A 225 -14.62 1.68 -13.21
CA VAL A 225 -14.16 0.35 -12.80
C VAL A 225 -15.35 -0.58 -12.63
N ALA A 226 -15.40 -1.72 -13.31
CA ALA A 226 -16.50 -2.67 -13.17
C ALA A 226 -16.40 -3.50 -11.89
N HIS A 227 -15.20 -3.95 -11.50
CA HIS A 227 -14.97 -4.68 -10.26
C HIS A 227 -13.59 -4.35 -9.66
N ALA A 228 -13.50 -4.25 -8.34
CA ALA A 228 -12.28 -3.90 -7.62
C ALA A 228 -12.04 -4.82 -6.41
N CYS A 229 -10.85 -5.40 -6.35
CA CYS A 229 -10.37 -6.23 -5.25
C CYS A 229 -9.21 -5.51 -4.52
N HIS A 230 -9.27 -5.43 -3.19
CA HIS A 230 -8.20 -4.89 -2.35
C HIS A 230 -7.77 -5.92 -1.29
N ALA A 231 -6.57 -6.47 -1.44
CA ALA A 231 -5.93 -7.29 -0.42
C ALA A 231 -5.19 -6.40 0.59
N LEU A 232 -5.58 -6.43 1.86
CA LEU A 232 -5.08 -5.55 2.93
C LEU A 232 -4.23 -6.33 3.94
N ALA A 233 -3.15 -5.73 4.46
CA ALA A 233 -2.33 -6.31 5.50
C ALA A 233 -2.95 -6.15 6.90
N LEU A 234 -3.22 -7.23 7.61
CA LEU A 234 -3.84 -7.17 8.94
C LEU A 234 -2.85 -6.70 10.02
N ASP A 235 -1.58 -7.10 9.89
CA ASP A 235 -0.59 -7.04 10.96
C ASP A 235 0.45 -5.92 10.79
N GLU A 236 0.24 -4.99 9.86
CA GLU A 236 1.16 -3.86 9.65
C GLU A 236 1.03 -2.81 10.77
N GLU A 237 2.16 -2.38 11.33
CA GLU A 237 2.22 -1.53 12.53
C GLU A 237 2.84 -0.16 12.30
N ARG A 238 3.29 0.14 11.10
CA ARG A 238 3.84 1.46 10.77
C ARG A 238 2.69 2.39 10.40
N GLU A 239 2.57 3.48 11.15
CA GLU A 239 1.52 4.49 10.93
C GLU A 239 1.56 5.09 9.52
N SER A 240 2.77 5.30 8.97
CA SER A 240 2.95 5.81 7.60
C SER A 240 2.47 4.84 6.51
N PHE A 241 2.26 3.57 6.86
CA PHE A 241 1.67 2.53 6.02
C PHE A 241 0.20 2.31 6.38
N ALA A 242 -0.49 3.32 6.90
CA ALA A 242 -1.93 3.28 7.06
C ALA A 242 -2.61 3.03 5.70
N PRO A 243 -3.46 1.99 5.59
CA PRO A 243 -4.07 1.64 4.32
C PRO A 243 -5.17 2.63 3.96
N VAL A 244 -5.28 2.93 2.67
CA VAL A 244 -6.35 3.76 2.10
C VAL A 244 -7.44 2.85 1.57
N LEU A 245 -8.46 2.59 2.39
CA LEU A 245 -9.64 1.83 1.99
C LEU A 245 -10.47 2.63 0.97
N TRP A 246 -11.26 1.93 0.16
CA TRP A 246 -12.42 2.53 -0.48
C TRP A 246 -13.53 2.71 0.55
N ASN A 247 -14.23 3.83 0.44
CA ASN A 247 -15.43 4.10 1.21
C ASN A 247 -16.65 3.55 0.46
N GLU A 248 -17.24 2.50 1.02
CA GLU A 248 -18.38 1.79 0.42
C GLU A 248 -19.68 2.57 0.60
N SER A 249 -19.82 3.38 1.66
CA SER A 249 -20.98 4.28 1.83
C SER A 249 -21.05 5.41 0.81
N LEU A 250 -19.91 5.82 0.26
CA LEU A 250 -19.82 6.91 -0.72
C LEU A 250 -19.74 6.41 -2.17
N THR A 251 -19.53 5.11 -2.38
CA THR A 251 -19.37 4.54 -3.72
C THR A 251 -20.74 4.11 -4.28
N PRO A 252 -21.14 4.57 -5.47
CA PRO A 252 -22.32 4.03 -6.14
C PRO A 252 -22.11 2.54 -6.44
N ASP A 253 -23.05 1.67 -6.08
CA ASP A 253 -22.93 0.21 -6.26
C ASP A 253 -21.67 -0.39 -5.56
N PRO A 254 -21.67 -0.46 -4.21
CA PRO A 254 -20.55 -0.99 -3.44
C PRO A 254 -20.32 -2.50 -3.65
N GLY A 255 -21.28 -3.22 -4.26
CA GLY A 255 -21.14 -4.65 -4.60
C GLY A 255 -19.99 -4.93 -5.57
N ARG A 256 -19.46 -3.91 -6.23
CA ARG A 256 -18.28 -3.97 -7.09
C ARG A 256 -16.96 -3.99 -6.32
N ILE A 257 -16.97 -3.75 -5.02
CA ILE A 257 -15.78 -3.66 -4.18
C ILE A 257 -15.67 -4.89 -3.27
N GLU A 258 -14.48 -5.50 -3.25
CA GLU A 258 -14.10 -6.51 -2.27
C GLU A 258 -12.80 -6.10 -1.57
N GLN A 259 -12.88 -5.69 -0.30
CA GLN A 259 -11.71 -5.34 0.53
C GLN A 259 -11.50 -6.40 1.61
N VAL A 260 -10.44 -7.20 1.50
CA VAL A 260 -10.21 -8.38 2.34
C VAL A 260 -8.88 -8.27 3.07
N TRP A 261 -8.90 -8.49 4.38
CA TRP A 261 -7.72 -8.48 5.24
C TRP A 261 -7.04 -9.85 5.30
N PHE A 262 -5.73 -9.89 5.04
CA PHE A 262 -4.88 -11.08 5.03
C PHE A 262 -3.85 -11.03 6.16
N ALA A 263 -3.42 -12.21 6.61
CA ALA A 263 -2.35 -12.34 7.58
C ALA A 263 -1.02 -11.79 7.05
N GLY A 264 -0.25 -11.15 7.93
CA GLY A 264 1.07 -10.59 7.68
C GLY A 264 1.09 -9.07 7.53
N VAL A 265 2.31 -8.52 7.50
CA VAL A 265 2.60 -7.10 7.27
C VAL A 265 2.53 -6.73 5.78
N HIS A 266 2.75 -5.45 5.44
CA HIS A 266 2.60 -4.89 4.09
C HIS A 266 3.14 -5.79 2.94
N SER A 267 4.41 -6.22 3.03
CA SER A 267 5.05 -7.07 2.01
C SER A 267 4.81 -8.57 2.19
N ASN A 268 4.25 -9.02 3.33
CA ASN A 268 3.68 -10.36 3.43
C ASN A 268 2.37 -10.47 2.65
N VAL A 269 1.70 -9.37 2.29
CA VAL A 269 0.48 -9.36 1.46
C VAL A 269 0.76 -8.95 0.02
N GLY A 270 1.55 -7.88 -0.21
CA GLY A 270 1.87 -7.42 -1.57
C GLY A 270 3.07 -8.10 -2.22
N GLY A 271 3.78 -8.94 -1.47
CA GLY A 271 5.02 -9.55 -1.88
C GLY A 271 6.23 -8.64 -1.69
N GLY A 272 7.40 -9.22 -1.89
CA GLY A 272 8.65 -8.49 -1.81
C GLY A 272 9.62 -8.94 -0.71
N TYR A 273 9.28 -9.98 0.04
CA TYR A 273 10.22 -10.64 0.92
C TYR A 273 10.90 -11.83 0.24
N PRO A 274 12.07 -12.30 0.76
CA PRO A 274 12.71 -13.52 0.28
C PRO A 274 11.81 -14.76 0.39
N ARG A 275 11.09 -14.88 1.51
CA ARG A 275 10.04 -15.89 1.70
C ARG A 275 8.68 -15.28 1.36
N GLN A 276 7.95 -15.94 0.47
CA GLN A 276 6.83 -15.34 -0.26
C GLN A 276 5.51 -16.08 -0.06
N GLY A 277 5.49 -17.22 0.64
CA GLY A 277 4.31 -18.08 0.76
C GLY A 277 3.07 -17.33 1.22
N MET A 278 3.21 -16.46 2.24
CA MET A 278 2.10 -15.63 2.73
C MET A 278 1.57 -14.68 1.64
N SER A 279 2.47 -14.07 0.87
CA SER A 279 2.07 -13.11 -0.18
C SER A 279 1.41 -13.80 -1.36
N LEU A 280 1.78 -15.05 -1.63
CA LEU A 280 1.17 -15.84 -2.69
C LEU A 280 -0.29 -16.21 -2.36
N VAL A 281 -0.70 -16.27 -1.09
CA VAL A 281 -2.11 -16.42 -0.71
C VAL A 281 -2.95 -15.24 -1.20
N ALA A 282 -2.47 -14.01 -1.01
CA ALA A 282 -3.15 -12.81 -1.48
C ALA A 282 -3.05 -12.63 -3.00
N LEU A 283 -1.97 -13.10 -3.64
CA LEU A 283 -1.86 -13.15 -5.10
C LEU A 283 -2.88 -14.09 -5.71
N ASP A 284 -2.96 -15.32 -5.21
CA ASP A 284 -3.91 -16.34 -5.67
C ASP A 284 -5.34 -15.82 -5.59
N TRP A 285 -5.71 -15.15 -4.50
CA TRP A 285 -7.03 -14.55 -4.35
C TRP A 285 -7.36 -13.51 -5.44
N ILE A 286 -6.46 -12.56 -5.72
CA ILE A 286 -6.70 -11.58 -6.78
C ILE A 286 -6.72 -12.26 -8.16
N MET A 287 -5.85 -13.25 -8.41
CA MET A 287 -5.82 -13.97 -9.69
C MET A 287 -7.12 -14.74 -9.93
N VAL A 288 -7.64 -15.48 -8.93
CA VAL A 288 -8.94 -16.17 -9.04
C VAL A 288 -10.06 -15.19 -9.37
N LYS A 289 -10.07 -14.02 -8.72
CA LYS A 289 -11.10 -12.99 -8.96
C LYS A 289 -11.01 -12.42 -10.37
N ALA A 290 -9.81 -12.21 -10.90
CA ALA A 290 -9.61 -11.73 -12.27
C ALA A 290 -9.88 -12.81 -13.34
N GLU A 291 -9.64 -14.09 -13.02
CA GLU A 291 -9.93 -15.25 -13.88
C GLU A 291 -11.44 -15.51 -13.99
N ALA A 292 -12.18 -15.28 -12.91
CA ALA A 292 -13.62 -15.56 -12.86
C ALA A 292 -14.41 -14.76 -13.91
N ALA A 293 -15.49 -15.36 -14.41
CA ALA A 293 -16.46 -14.64 -15.24
C ALA A 293 -17.09 -13.49 -14.43
N PRO A 294 -17.34 -12.32 -15.06
CA PRO A 294 -17.24 -12.03 -16.50
C PRO A 294 -15.84 -11.58 -16.98
N HIS A 295 -14.86 -11.41 -16.09
CA HIS A 295 -13.58 -10.78 -16.38
C HIS A 295 -12.67 -11.64 -17.27
N ASN A 296 -12.60 -12.95 -16.98
CA ASN A 296 -11.94 -13.96 -17.79
C ASN A 296 -10.47 -13.65 -18.14
N LEU A 297 -9.72 -12.96 -17.27
CA LEU A 297 -8.29 -12.70 -17.49
C LEU A 297 -7.52 -14.02 -17.54
N ARG A 298 -6.70 -14.21 -18.57
CA ARG A 298 -5.99 -15.47 -18.80
C ARG A 298 -4.55 -15.39 -18.31
N PHE A 299 -4.12 -16.41 -17.58
CA PHE A 299 -2.75 -16.59 -17.12
C PHE A 299 -2.10 -17.83 -17.74
N ILE A 300 -0.77 -17.87 -17.76
CA ILE A 300 0.03 -19.03 -18.13
C ILE A 300 -0.19 -20.12 -17.06
N GLY A 301 -0.66 -21.30 -17.48
CA GLY A 301 -1.09 -22.38 -16.59
C GLY A 301 -0.02 -22.79 -15.56
N ASP A 302 1.23 -22.97 -16.02
CA ASP A 302 2.33 -23.40 -15.17
C ASP A 302 2.68 -22.37 -14.09
N GLU A 303 2.77 -21.08 -14.44
CA GLU A 303 3.01 -20.00 -13.46
C GLU A 303 1.84 -19.87 -12.48
N ARG A 304 0.60 -19.97 -12.99
CA ARG A 304 -0.62 -19.94 -12.17
C ARG A 304 -0.65 -21.07 -11.14
N GLN A 305 -0.32 -22.30 -11.55
CA GLN A 305 -0.26 -23.47 -10.68
C GLN A 305 0.89 -23.36 -9.68
N ARG A 306 2.06 -22.88 -10.13
CA ARG A 306 3.24 -22.66 -9.28
C ARG A 306 2.94 -21.72 -8.13
N TYR A 307 2.30 -20.58 -8.38
CA TYR A 307 1.95 -19.63 -7.32
C TYR A 307 0.97 -20.21 -6.33
N ARG A 308 -0.03 -20.97 -6.81
CA ARG A 308 -0.99 -21.66 -5.95
C ARG A 308 -0.32 -22.74 -5.09
N TYR A 309 0.60 -23.51 -5.65
CA TYR A 309 1.32 -24.57 -4.94
C TYR A 309 2.25 -24.02 -3.85
N HIS A 310 2.90 -22.89 -4.11
CA HIS A 310 3.79 -22.24 -3.14
C HIS A 310 3.07 -21.27 -2.18
N ALA A 311 1.76 -21.08 -2.31
CA ALA A 311 0.98 -20.30 -1.36
C ALA A 311 0.93 -21.02 -0.02
N ASP A 312 1.51 -20.38 1.00
CA ASP A 312 1.66 -20.96 2.32
C ASP A 312 1.38 -19.91 3.41
N VAL A 313 0.30 -20.15 4.15
CA VAL A 313 -0.14 -19.35 5.30
C VAL A 313 0.85 -19.41 6.46
N ASP A 314 1.63 -20.48 6.56
CA ASP A 314 2.59 -20.71 7.65
C ASP A 314 4.00 -20.22 7.33
N ASP A 315 4.23 -19.67 6.14
CA ASP A 315 5.54 -19.09 5.81
C ASP A 315 5.87 -17.89 6.72
N LYS A 316 7.12 -17.43 6.66
CA LYS A 316 7.68 -16.43 7.58
C LYS A 316 6.87 -15.13 7.60
N MET A 317 6.40 -14.75 8.78
CA MET A 317 5.90 -13.40 9.02
C MET A 317 7.08 -12.48 9.38
N TYR A 318 7.20 -11.38 8.65
CA TYR A 318 8.31 -10.43 8.86
C TYR A 318 7.90 -9.31 9.80
N ASP A 319 8.84 -8.85 10.61
CA ASP A 319 8.70 -7.62 11.39
C ASP A 319 8.96 -6.40 10.49
N SER A 320 7.91 -5.63 10.24
CA SER A 320 7.93 -4.41 9.43
C SER A 320 8.77 -3.27 10.03
N ARG A 321 9.06 -3.35 11.34
CA ARG A 321 9.80 -2.36 12.14
C ARG A 321 11.20 -2.85 12.54
N ALA A 322 11.64 -4.01 12.06
CA ALA A 322 12.99 -4.50 12.33
C ALA A 322 14.08 -3.57 11.76
N GLY A 323 15.23 -3.52 12.43
CA GLY A 323 16.39 -2.72 12.01
C GLY A 323 16.08 -1.23 11.94
N LEU A 324 16.34 -0.58 10.79
CA LEU A 324 16.01 0.83 10.60
C LEU A 324 14.49 1.10 10.54
N GLY A 325 13.66 0.05 10.43
CA GLY A 325 12.22 0.16 10.48
C GLY A 325 11.69 0.70 11.82
N VAL A 326 12.50 0.64 12.88
CA VAL A 326 12.14 1.09 14.24
C VAL A 326 11.77 2.57 14.30
N PHE A 327 12.32 3.37 13.37
CA PHE A 327 12.07 4.81 13.27
C PHE A 327 10.71 5.15 12.67
N TYR A 328 10.02 4.19 12.04
CA TYR A 328 8.62 4.40 11.70
C TYR A 328 7.79 4.53 12.96
N ARG A 329 6.74 5.36 12.92
CA ARG A 329 5.84 5.52 14.06
C ARG A 329 5.02 4.25 14.28
N TRP A 330 5.01 3.79 15.53
CA TRP A 330 4.27 2.61 15.94
C TRP A 330 2.78 2.93 16.07
N LEU A 331 1.95 2.22 15.32
CA LEU A 331 0.50 2.27 15.34
C LEU A 331 -0.08 1.00 14.67
N PRO A 332 -0.33 -0.08 15.44
CA PRO A 332 -1.01 -1.27 14.93
C PRO A 332 -2.39 -0.94 14.34
N ARG A 333 -2.81 -1.72 13.33
CA ARG A 333 -4.06 -1.46 12.60
C ARG A 333 -5.29 -1.88 13.41
N ASN A 334 -6.09 -0.91 13.82
CA ASN A 334 -7.45 -1.17 14.27
C ASN A 334 -8.39 -1.37 13.06
N VAL A 335 -8.56 -2.63 12.61
CA VAL A 335 -9.39 -2.98 11.44
C VAL A 335 -10.85 -2.58 11.64
N HIS A 336 -11.39 -2.81 12.84
CA HIS A 336 -12.78 -2.48 13.16
C HIS A 336 -13.08 -0.99 12.93
N ARG A 337 -12.27 -0.12 13.54
CA ARG A 337 -12.42 1.34 13.41
C ARG A 337 -12.24 1.80 11.96
N ARG A 338 -11.22 1.30 11.26
CA ARG A 338 -10.98 1.66 9.86
C ARG A 338 -12.13 1.26 8.94
N CYS A 339 -12.72 0.08 9.16
CA CYS A 339 -13.87 -0.37 8.39
C CYS A 339 -15.08 0.53 8.69
N ALA A 340 -15.35 0.82 9.97
CA ALA A 340 -16.44 1.72 10.37
C ALA A 340 -16.31 3.13 9.78
N GLU A 341 -15.12 3.74 9.82
CA GLU A 341 -14.84 5.06 9.24
C GLU A 341 -15.06 5.14 7.72
N ASN A 342 -15.03 4.01 7.02
CA ASN A 342 -15.19 3.94 5.57
C ASN A 342 -16.49 3.23 5.15
N GLY A 343 -17.39 2.93 6.10
CA GLY A 343 -18.66 2.25 5.80
C GLY A 343 -18.49 0.83 5.26
N VAL A 344 -17.36 0.20 5.55
CA VAL A 344 -16.98 -1.12 5.05
C VAL A 344 -17.39 -2.17 6.08
N ARG A 345 -17.99 -3.27 5.63
CA ARG A 345 -18.13 -4.46 6.47
C ARG A 345 -16.80 -5.21 6.49
N PRO A 346 -16.20 -5.47 7.67
CA PRO A 346 -14.88 -6.11 7.73
C PRO A 346 -14.92 -7.53 7.16
N LYS A 347 -14.10 -7.78 6.14
CA LYS A 347 -13.89 -9.10 5.55
C LYS A 347 -12.48 -9.60 5.86
N VAL A 348 -12.33 -10.76 6.48
CA VAL A 348 -11.03 -11.33 6.88
C VAL A 348 -10.84 -12.66 6.16
N HIS A 349 -9.70 -12.83 5.49
CA HIS A 349 -9.40 -14.07 4.79
C HIS A 349 -9.14 -15.21 5.77
N ARG A 350 -9.59 -16.43 5.42
CA ARG A 350 -9.46 -17.62 6.28
C ARG A 350 -8.03 -17.92 6.74
N SER A 351 -7.02 -17.50 5.98
CA SER A 351 -5.61 -17.73 6.31
C SER A 351 -5.21 -17.14 7.67
N VAL A 352 -5.85 -16.05 8.10
CA VAL A 352 -5.65 -15.48 9.44
C VAL A 352 -6.00 -16.50 10.52
N PHE A 353 -7.16 -17.15 10.39
CA PHE A 353 -7.65 -18.12 11.37
C PHE A 353 -6.91 -19.45 11.29
N GLU A 354 -6.47 -19.86 10.10
CA GLU A 354 -5.60 -21.03 9.92
C GLU A 354 -4.29 -20.87 10.68
N ARG A 355 -3.66 -19.69 10.57
CA ARG A 355 -2.41 -19.39 11.28
C ARG A 355 -2.59 -19.35 12.80
N ILE A 356 -3.70 -18.78 13.29
CA ILE A 356 -4.07 -18.83 14.73
C ILE A 356 -4.27 -20.28 15.19
N ALA A 357 -5.01 -21.08 14.41
CA ALA A 357 -5.32 -22.47 14.71
C ALA A 357 -4.05 -23.35 14.76
N ARG A 358 -3.09 -23.07 13.87
CA ARG A 358 -1.79 -23.75 13.81
C ARG A 358 -0.81 -23.22 14.87
N ASN A 359 -1.02 -22.00 15.37
CA ASN A 359 -0.12 -21.29 16.30
C ASN A 359 1.28 -21.12 15.71
N THR A 360 1.34 -20.82 14.42
CA THR A 360 2.60 -20.63 13.69
C THR A 360 3.29 -19.38 14.20
N GLU A 361 4.51 -19.52 14.71
CA GLU A 361 5.30 -18.42 15.30
C GLU A 361 4.56 -17.67 16.45
N GLY A 362 3.60 -18.30 17.12
CA GLY A 362 2.83 -17.66 18.20
C GLY A 362 1.78 -16.64 17.71
N TYR A 363 1.33 -16.74 16.45
CA TYR A 363 0.46 -15.76 15.81
C TYR A 363 -0.87 -15.54 16.55
N ALA A 364 -1.00 -14.35 17.14
CA ALA A 364 -2.14 -13.93 17.96
C ALA A 364 -2.47 -12.44 17.70
N PRO A 365 -3.16 -12.11 16.60
CA PRO A 365 -3.38 -10.72 16.20
C PRO A 365 -4.44 -10.00 17.06
N GLY A 366 -4.12 -8.81 17.57
CA GLY A 366 -5.10 -7.94 18.26
C GLY A 366 -6.10 -7.25 17.34
N SER A 367 -5.77 -7.17 16.05
CA SER A 367 -6.42 -6.33 15.04
C SER A 367 -7.74 -6.89 14.48
N ILE A 368 -8.07 -8.16 14.75
CA ILE A 368 -9.27 -8.81 14.21
C ILE A 368 -10.54 -8.15 14.79
N PRO A 369 -11.51 -7.77 13.93
CA PRO A 369 -12.75 -7.19 14.39
C PRO A 369 -13.68 -8.23 15.03
N PRO A 370 -14.65 -7.84 15.89
CA PRO A 370 -15.50 -8.77 16.63
C PRO A 370 -16.42 -9.67 15.78
N ASP A 371 -16.84 -9.21 14.61
CA ASP A 371 -17.74 -9.94 13.72
C ASP A 371 -17.29 -9.81 12.25
N PRO A 372 -16.16 -10.44 11.86
CA PRO A 372 -15.67 -10.40 10.50
C PRO A 372 -16.46 -11.35 9.61
N GLU A 373 -16.79 -10.93 8.40
CA GLU A 373 -17.14 -11.86 7.33
C GLU A 373 -15.87 -12.64 6.93
N VAL A 374 -15.92 -13.97 6.97
CA VAL A 374 -14.75 -14.81 6.70
C VAL A 374 -14.74 -15.21 5.23
N ILE A 375 -13.67 -14.86 4.51
CA ILE A 375 -13.54 -15.10 3.07
C ILE A 375 -12.66 -16.31 2.80
N SER A 376 -13.10 -17.20 1.91
CA SER A 376 -12.35 -18.36 1.44
C SER A 376 -12.66 -18.65 -0.03
N LEU A 377 -11.65 -19.11 -0.79
CA LEU A 377 -11.83 -19.58 -2.17
C LEU A 377 -12.15 -21.08 -2.26
N SER A 378 -11.83 -21.85 -1.21
CA SER A 378 -11.82 -23.32 -1.28
C SER A 378 -12.70 -24.02 -0.24
N GLN A 379 -13.20 -23.27 0.74
CA GLN A 379 -14.01 -23.82 1.83
C GLN A 379 -15.47 -23.40 1.65
N PRO A 380 -16.42 -24.28 2.01
CA PRO A 380 -17.84 -23.95 1.94
C PRO A 380 -18.21 -22.87 2.97
N SER A 381 -19.33 -22.20 2.72
CA SER A 381 -19.85 -21.15 3.61
C SER A 381 -20.11 -21.64 5.04
N THR A 382 -20.39 -22.92 5.22
CA THR A 382 -20.56 -23.54 6.55
C THR A 382 -19.30 -23.44 7.41
N VAL A 383 -18.12 -23.61 6.81
CA VAL A 383 -16.83 -23.47 7.51
C VAL A 383 -16.55 -22.01 7.84
N THR A 384 -16.77 -21.10 6.90
CA THR A 384 -16.54 -19.66 7.12
C THR A 384 -17.48 -19.08 8.17
N GLU A 385 -18.76 -19.47 8.17
CA GLU A 385 -19.73 -19.07 9.19
C GLU A 385 -19.42 -19.70 10.56
N ALA A 386 -18.93 -20.94 10.62
CA ALA A 386 -18.47 -21.54 11.86
C ALA A 386 -17.28 -20.77 12.48
N ILE A 387 -16.31 -20.36 11.67
CA ILE A 387 -15.19 -19.53 12.12
C ILE A 387 -15.71 -18.17 12.62
N ARG A 388 -16.59 -17.52 11.86
CA ARG A 388 -17.19 -16.24 12.23
C ARG A 388 -17.94 -16.33 13.57
N ALA A 389 -18.74 -17.37 13.77
CA ALA A 389 -19.46 -17.60 15.02
C ALA A 389 -18.51 -17.79 16.21
N LEU A 390 -17.41 -18.53 16.03
CA LEU A 390 -16.38 -18.69 17.06
C LEU A 390 -15.71 -17.36 17.41
N VAL A 391 -15.34 -16.54 16.41
CA VAL A 391 -14.74 -15.23 16.62
C VAL A 391 -15.70 -14.30 17.37
N ARG A 392 -16.96 -14.24 16.93
CA ARG A 392 -18.00 -13.44 17.59
C ARG A 392 -18.21 -13.87 19.04
N SER A 393 -18.23 -15.18 19.30
CA SER A 393 -18.32 -15.72 20.66
C SER A 393 -17.09 -15.34 21.50
N GLN A 394 -15.89 -15.38 20.93
CA GLN A 394 -14.65 -15.06 21.64
C GLN A 394 -14.56 -13.58 22.01
N HIS A 395 -15.03 -12.69 21.12
CA HIS A 395 -15.11 -11.28 21.44
C HIS A 395 -16.24 -10.95 22.43
N GLY A 396 -17.39 -11.62 22.34
CA GLY A 396 -18.55 -11.32 23.19
C GLY A 396 -19.00 -9.86 23.06
N ALA A 397 -19.46 -9.27 24.16
CA ALA A 397 -19.91 -7.87 24.20
C ALA A 397 -18.76 -6.85 24.37
N SER A 398 -17.53 -7.29 24.59
CA SER A 398 -16.40 -6.45 25.00
C SER A 398 -15.69 -5.73 23.84
N GLY A 399 -16.28 -5.70 22.64
CA GLY A 399 -15.73 -4.97 21.49
C GLY A 399 -14.41 -5.52 20.92
N PRO A 400 -13.69 -4.76 20.08
CA PRO A 400 -12.42 -5.17 19.47
C PRO A 400 -11.30 -5.34 20.50
N LEU A 401 -10.46 -6.37 20.35
CA LEU A 401 -9.41 -6.70 21.32
C LEU A 401 -8.37 -5.58 21.45
N ILE A 402 -7.91 -5.02 20.33
CA ILE A 402 -6.98 -3.89 20.31
C ILE A 402 -7.50 -2.67 21.09
N GLU A 403 -8.82 -2.43 21.12
CA GLU A 403 -9.40 -1.31 21.86
C GLU A 403 -9.46 -1.55 23.37
N ARG A 404 -9.54 -2.81 23.79
CA ARG A 404 -9.45 -3.19 25.22
C ARG A 404 -8.06 -2.87 25.78
N GLU A 405 -7.03 -2.97 24.94
CA GLU A 405 -5.64 -2.68 25.29
C GLU A 405 -5.19 -1.26 24.87
N ALA A 406 -6.12 -0.34 24.60
CA ALA A 406 -5.80 1.03 24.15
C ALA A 406 -4.96 1.85 25.16
N GLN A 407 -4.97 1.50 26.44
CA GLN A 407 -4.06 2.10 27.43
C GLN A 407 -2.62 1.64 27.20
N THR A 408 -2.41 0.33 27.05
CA THR A 408 -1.11 -0.28 26.75
C THR A 408 -0.55 0.26 25.42
N GLU A 409 -1.41 0.38 24.40
CA GLU A 409 -1.04 1.00 23.11
C GLU A 409 -0.64 2.47 23.28
N ARG A 410 -1.37 3.27 24.07
CA ARG A 410 -0.97 4.65 24.34
C ARG A 410 0.42 4.73 24.98
N VAL A 411 0.72 3.87 25.95
CA VAL A 411 2.05 3.81 26.58
C VAL A 411 3.14 3.45 25.56
N GLY A 412 2.89 2.49 24.66
CA GLY A 412 3.82 2.15 23.57
C GLY A 412 4.07 3.32 22.63
N ARG A 413 3.03 4.08 22.28
CA ARG A 413 3.18 5.28 21.45
C ARG A 413 4.00 6.36 22.14
N TRP A 414 3.81 6.55 23.46
CA TRP A 414 4.63 7.46 24.26
C TRP A 414 6.09 7.00 24.32
N SER A 415 6.35 5.71 24.56
CA SER A 415 7.72 5.17 24.63
C SER A 415 8.45 5.36 23.30
N TYR A 416 7.78 5.13 22.17
CA TYR A 416 8.32 5.40 20.84
C TYR A 416 8.73 6.87 20.67
N TRP A 417 7.87 7.82 21.06
CA TRP A 417 8.21 9.24 20.95
C TRP A 417 9.39 9.62 21.83
N LEU A 418 9.44 9.12 23.06
CA LEU A 418 10.59 9.33 23.94
C LEU A 418 11.87 8.76 23.32
N PHE A 419 11.81 7.56 22.74
CA PHE A 419 12.95 6.96 22.04
C PHE A 419 13.44 7.84 20.86
N VAL A 420 12.52 8.31 20.01
CA VAL A 420 12.84 9.19 18.88
C VAL A 420 13.45 10.51 19.37
N TRP A 421 12.89 11.12 20.42
CA TRP A 421 13.45 12.33 21.02
C TRP A 421 14.84 12.11 21.59
N GLY A 422 15.09 10.96 22.23
CA GLY A 422 16.42 10.57 22.66
C GLY A 422 17.42 10.60 21.50
N PHE A 423 17.07 9.97 20.37
CA PHE A 423 17.89 9.99 19.15
C PHE A 423 18.08 11.39 18.56
N VAL A 424 17.02 12.20 18.49
CA VAL A 424 17.10 13.58 17.96
C VAL A 424 18.01 14.44 18.84
N VAL A 425 17.90 14.33 20.17
CA VAL A 425 18.75 15.06 21.09
C VAL A 425 20.19 14.59 21.02
N THR A 426 20.44 13.27 20.92
CA THR A 426 21.79 12.74 20.67
C THR A 426 22.36 13.31 19.38
N ALA A 427 21.61 13.26 18.27
CA ALA A 427 22.05 13.78 16.98
C ALA A 427 22.32 15.29 17.04
N PHE A 428 21.46 16.07 17.72
CA PHE A 428 21.64 17.50 17.90
C PHE A 428 22.91 17.82 18.71
N LEU A 429 23.14 17.13 19.83
CA LEU A 429 24.34 17.33 20.66
C LEU A 429 25.62 16.90 19.94
N THR A 430 25.56 15.82 19.16
CA THR A 430 26.65 15.39 18.28
C THR A 430 26.95 16.45 17.21
N LEU A 431 25.92 16.97 16.54
CA LEU A 431 26.08 18.01 15.52
C LEU A 431 26.57 19.33 16.11
N HIS A 432 26.07 19.74 17.28
CA HIS A 432 26.51 20.95 17.95
C HIS A 432 27.99 20.83 18.37
N GLY A 433 28.36 19.71 19.00
CA GLY A 433 29.76 19.44 19.35
C GLY A 433 30.67 19.37 18.12
N PHE A 434 30.14 18.89 16.99
CA PHE A 434 30.85 18.89 15.71
C PHE A 434 31.11 20.29 15.18
N VAL A 435 30.07 21.11 15.06
CA VAL A 435 30.17 22.48 14.55
C VAL A 435 31.11 23.31 15.41
N ALA A 436 31.02 23.18 16.74
CA ALA A 436 31.93 23.85 17.67
C ALA A 436 33.39 23.45 17.44
N ALA A 437 33.68 22.16 17.26
CA ALA A 437 35.04 21.67 16.96
C ALA A 437 35.53 22.14 15.58
N ALA A 438 34.67 22.13 14.57
CA ALA A 438 35.01 22.59 13.22
C ALA A 438 35.31 24.10 13.15
N GLN A 439 34.77 24.89 14.09
CA GLN A 439 35.05 26.32 14.21
C GLN A 439 36.34 26.63 14.98
N THR A 440 36.86 25.68 15.77
CA THR A 440 38.02 25.96 16.65
C THR A 440 39.32 26.13 15.86
N ASP A 441 39.46 25.42 14.72
CA ASP A 441 40.67 25.43 13.88
C ASP A 441 40.48 26.11 12.50
N ALA A 442 39.29 26.63 12.20
CA ALA A 442 38.95 27.16 10.87
C ALA A 442 38.92 28.70 10.85
N VAL A 443 39.66 29.29 9.90
CA VAL A 443 39.80 30.76 9.77
C VAL A 443 38.72 31.36 8.86
N THR A 444 38.14 30.58 7.93
CA THR A 444 37.08 31.05 7.03
C THR A 444 35.85 30.13 6.98
N TRP A 445 34.69 30.68 6.58
CA TRP A 445 33.45 29.92 6.44
C TRP A 445 33.55 28.77 5.42
N ARG A 446 34.42 28.90 4.41
CA ARG A 446 34.65 27.85 3.41
C ARG A 446 35.39 26.66 4.01
N ASP A 447 36.30 26.89 4.94
CA ASP A 447 37.03 25.83 5.65
C ASP A 447 36.11 25.08 6.61
N VAL A 448 35.18 25.79 7.27
CA VAL A 448 34.12 25.16 8.06
C VAL A 448 33.26 24.23 7.17
N VAL A 449 32.82 24.70 6.01
CA VAL A 449 32.02 23.88 5.07
C VAL A 449 32.80 22.67 4.56
N ARG A 450 34.10 22.82 4.23
CA ARG A 450 34.95 21.71 3.78
C ARG A 450 35.17 20.68 4.88
N ASN A 451 35.49 21.10 6.10
CA ASN A 451 35.67 20.22 7.26
C ASN A 451 34.38 19.48 7.61
N ILE A 452 33.23 20.14 7.46
CA ILE A 452 31.91 19.52 7.57
C ILE A 452 31.75 18.42 6.52
N ALA A 453 31.99 18.74 5.24
CA ALA A 453 31.86 17.78 4.14
C ALA A 453 32.78 16.56 4.30
N ASP A 454 34.07 16.77 4.59
CA ASP A 454 35.06 15.70 4.74
C ASP A 454 34.74 14.77 5.91
N THR A 455 34.23 15.30 7.01
CA THR A 455 33.84 14.49 8.17
C THR A 455 32.57 13.70 7.89
N VAL A 456 31.55 14.32 7.29
CA VAL A 456 30.28 13.67 6.93
C VAL A 456 30.50 12.55 5.91
N LEU A 457 31.45 12.73 4.99
CA LEU A 457 31.82 11.73 3.98
C LEU A 457 32.77 10.63 4.53
N SER A 458 33.26 10.78 5.77
CA SER A 458 34.13 9.80 6.44
C SER A 458 33.37 8.95 7.49
N SER A 459 34.02 7.94 8.07
CA SER A 459 33.48 7.17 9.21
C SER A 459 33.63 7.88 10.58
N ARG A 460 34.20 9.10 10.60
CA ARG A 460 34.54 9.83 11.84
C ARG A 460 33.32 10.26 12.67
N TRP A 461 32.15 10.34 12.06
CA TRP A 461 30.90 10.68 12.76
C TRP A 461 30.51 9.63 13.82
N ILE A 462 30.87 8.35 13.64
CA ILE A 462 30.59 7.28 14.62
C ILE A 462 31.34 7.56 15.92
N GLY A 463 32.64 7.86 15.82
CA GLY A 463 33.45 8.20 16.99
C GLY A 463 33.02 9.49 17.67
N LEU A 464 32.36 10.40 16.95
CA LEU A 464 31.77 11.60 17.53
C LEU A 464 30.48 11.29 18.29
N ALA A 465 29.58 10.48 17.72
CA ALA A 465 28.37 10.04 18.38
C ALA A 465 28.69 9.27 19.69
N LEU A 466 29.68 8.36 19.66
CA LEU A 466 30.14 7.65 20.85
C LEU A 466 30.69 8.60 21.93
N ARG A 467 31.46 9.62 21.53
CA ARG A 467 31.94 10.66 22.46
C ARG A 467 30.80 11.49 23.05
N THR A 468 29.78 11.81 22.27
CA THR A 468 28.57 12.49 22.76
C THR A 468 27.86 11.65 23.82
N LEU A 469 27.66 10.35 23.56
CA LEU A 469 27.03 9.44 24.52
C LEU A 469 27.87 9.29 25.80
N TRP A 470 29.20 9.25 25.69
CA TRP A 470 30.10 9.20 26.85
C TRP A 470 30.04 10.49 27.70
N ARG A 471 29.95 11.66 27.05
CA ARG A 471 29.82 12.97 27.73
C ARG A 471 28.44 13.16 28.39
N HIS A 472 27.43 12.45 27.90
CA HIS A 472 26.05 12.58 28.34
C HIS A 472 25.47 11.20 28.70
N PRO A 473 25.92 10.56 29.80
CA PRO A 473 25.48 9.22 30.18
C PRO A 473 23.97 9.12 30.44
N TRP A 474 23.31 10.25 30.76
CA TRP A 474 21.86 10.33 30.87
C TRP A 474 21.13 10.02 29.55
N LEU A 475 21.74 10.25 28.38
CA LEU A 475 21.18 9.85 27.07
C LEU A 475 21.15 8.32 26.94
N VAL A 476 22.20 7.64 27.40
CA VAL A 476 22.25 6.18 27.39
C VAL A 476 21.16 5.62 28.31
N ALA A 477 21.03 6.18 29.52
CA ALA A 477 19.96 5.80 30.45
C ALA A 477 18.56 6.06 29.87
N TRP A 478 18.35 7.20 29.21
CA TRP A 478 17.10 7.53 28.52
C TRP A 478 16.78 6.49 27.44
N LEU A 479 17.71 6.22 26.52
CA LEU A 479 17.50 5.28 25.42
C LEU A 479 17.26 3.85 25.94
N ALA A 480 17.98 3.44 26.99
CA ALA A 480 17.77 2.14 27.64
C ALA A 480 16.39 2.04 28.31
N LEU A 481 15.97 3.07 29.05
CA LEU A 481 14.67 3.09 29.72
C LEU A 481 13.51 3.08 28.71
N THR A 482 13.62 3.86 27.64
CA THR A 482 12.60 3.92 26.58
C THR A 482 12.51 2.62 25.79
N LEU A 483 13.63 1.97 25.49
CA LEU A 483 13.66 0.64 24.89
C LEU A 483 13.05 -0.41 25.83
N ALA A 484 13.42 -0.40 27.11
CA ALA A 484 12.85 -1.32 28.10
C ALA A 484 11.33 -1.15 28.23
N LEU A 485 10.84 0.10 28.23
CA LEU A 485 9.41 0.40 28.23
C LEU A 485 8.73 -0.14 26.96
N ALA A 486 9.32 0.05 25.78
CA ALA A 486 8.79 -0.51 24.53
C ALA A 486 8.70 -2.04 24.57
N LEU A 487 9.78 -2.73 24.96
CA LEU A 487 9.79 -4.19 25.09
C LEU A 487 8.76 -4.69 26.12
N SER A 488 8.54 -3.93 27.20
CA SER A 488 7.52 -4.27 28.20
C SER A 488 6.09 -4.15 27.66
N VAL A 489 5.85 -3.19 26.77
CA VAL A 489 4.57 -2.99 26.09
C VAL A 489 4.33 -4.14 25.12
N ASP A 490 5.31 -4.47 24.27
CA ASP A 490 5.21 -5.57 23.31
C ASP A 490 4.93 -6.90 24.03
N ALA A 491 5.71 -7.22 25.07
CA ALA A 491 5.51 -8.44 25.86
C ALA A 491 4.14 -8.50 26.54
N ARG A 492 3.57 -7.35 26.95
CA ARG A 492 2.23 -7.29 27.54
C ARG A 492 1.14 -7.50 26.50
N LEU A 493 1.26 -6.86 25.33
CA LEU A 493 0.31 -7.02 24.22
C LEU A 493 0.32 -8.46 23.70
N ASP A 494 1.51 -9.02 23.44
CA ASP A 494 1.67 -10.42 23.02
C ASP A 494 1.01 -11.38 24.00
N ARG A 495 1.25 -11.19 25.31
CA ARG A 495 0.62 -12.01 26.34
C ARG A 495 -0.90 -11.88 26.28
N ARG A 496 -1.44 -10.66 26.23
CA ARG A 496 -2.89 -10.43 26.21
C ARG A 496 -3.56 -11.01 24.96
N TYR A 497 -2.94 -10.85 23.81
CA TYR A 497 -3.48 -11.38 22.56
C TYR A 497 -3.35 -12.90 22.48
N SER A 498 -2.23 -13.45 22.93
CA SER A 498 -2.02 -14.89 23.06
C SER A 498 -3.02 -15.54 24.02
N GLU A 499 -3.26 -14.90 25.18
CA GLU A 499 -4.30 -15.31 26.12
C GLU A 499 -5.67 -15.34 25.44
N PHE A 500 -6.02 -14.31 24.68
CA PHE A 500 -7.30 -14.23 23.98
C PHE A 500 -7.48 -15.32 22.92
N TRP A 501 -6.45 -15.65 22.14
CA TRP A 501 -6.58 -16.60 21.03
C TRP A 501 -6.30 -18.06 21.38
N HIS A 502 -5.48 -18.31 22.41
CA HIS A 502 -5.00 -19.65 22.71
C HIS A 502 -5.51 -20.22 24.04
N ARG A 503 -6.08 -19.41 24.95
CA ARG A 503 -6.83 -19.96 26.10
C ARG A 503 -8.21 -20.47 25.68
N ASP A 504 -8.87 -21.18 26.60
CA ASP A 504 -10.25 -21.66 26.49
C ASP A 504 -10.55 -22.50 25.24
N HIS A 505 -9.52 -23.21 24.77
CA HIS A 505 -9.56 -24.09 23.60
C HIS A 505 -9.98 -23.39 22.30
N MET A 506 -9.94 -22.05 22.20
CA MET A 506 -10.32 -21.32 20.99
C MET A 506 -9.53 -21.80 19.76
N ARG A 507 -8.21 -21.94 19.92
CA ARG A 507 -7.33 -22.56 18.91
C ARG A 507 -7.83 -23.94 18.46
N LEU A 508 -8.21 -24.82 19.39
CA LEU A 508 -8.69 -26.18 19.05
C LEU A 508 -10.05 -26.14 18.35
N LYS A 509 -10.95 -25.24 18.77
CA LYS A 509 -12.24 -25.01 18.12
C LYS A 509 -12.04 -24.54 16.67
N LEU A 510 -11.12 -23.60 16.44
CA LEU A 510 -10.74 -23.17 15.09
C LEU A 510 -10.15 -24.32 14.26
N ARG A 511 -9.24 -25.13 14.82
CA ARG A 511 -8.69 -26.31 14.12
C ARG A 511 -9.81 -27.26 13.68
N LYS A 512 -10.77 -27.54 14.57
CA LYS A 512 -11.92 -28.39 14.26
C LYS A 512 -12.79 -27.78 13.16
N ALA A 513 -13.11 -26.50 13.24
CA ALA A 513 -13.90 -25.80 12.23
C ALA A 513 -13.22 -25.79 10.84
N LEU A 514 -11.89 -25.67 10.82
CA LEU A 514 -11.07 -25.67 9.61
C LEU A 514 -10.76 -27.07 9.07
N GLY A 515 -11.18 -28.14 9.74
CA GLY A 515 -10.83 -29.51 9.35
C GLY A 515 -9.33 -29.82 9.48
N LEU A 516 -8.61 -29.11 10.35
CA LEU A 516 -7.18 -29.33 10.64
C LEU A 516 -6.97 -30.32 11.81
N GLY A 517 -7.92 -31.24 12.00
CA GLY A 517 -8.00 -32.19 13.10
C GLY A 517 -6.89 -33.22 13.07
#